data_AF-A0A355DAZ1-F1
#
_entry.id   AF-A0A355DAZ1-F1
#
_cell.length_a   1.000
_cell.length_b   1.000
_cell.length_c   1.000
_cell.angle_alpha   90.00
_cell.angle_beta   90.00
_cell.angle_gamma   90.00
#
_symmetry.space_group_name_H-M   'P 1'
#
loop_
_entity.id
_entity.type
_entity.pdbx_description
1 polymer ?
#
loop_
_entity_poly.entity_id
_entity_poly.type
_entity_poly.pdbx_seq_one_letter_code
_entity_poly.pdbx_strand_id
1 'polypeptide(L)'
;MREQEQKELMEILKIMSPGTLLREGLDNILRAKTGGLIVLSDSNAILDMVDGGFSIKSEYTPAYIYELAKMDGAIVISSDLKRILYANTQLMPN
;
A
#
# COMPACT_ATOMS: atom_id res chain seq x y z
N MET A 1 -19.64 13.28 13.81
CA MET A 1 -19.41 11.95 13.20
C MET A 1 -19.39 12.04 11.69
N ARG A 2 -20.53 12.30 11.01
CA ARG A 2 -20.58 12.36 9.53
C ARG A 2 -19.56 13.29 8.85
N GLU A 3 -19.32 14.48 9.39
CA GLU A 3 -18.33 15.42 8.82
C GLU A 3 -16.88 14.93 8.96
N GLN A 4 -16.57 14.21 10.04
CA GLN A 4 -15.23 13.66 10.29
C GLN A 4 -14.93 12.53 9.31
N GLU A 5 -15.89 11.61 9.12
CA GLU A 5 -15.80 10.50 8.15
C GLU A 5 -15.64 11.02 6.72
N GLN A 6 -16.36 12.09 6.35
CA GLN A 6 -16.20 12.74 5.05
C GLN A 6 -14.81 13.33 4.86
N LYS A 7 -14.25 13.94 5.91
CA LYS A 7 -12.89 14.49 5.88
C LYS A 7 -11.85 13.38 5.70
N GLU A 8 -11.96 12.29 6.43
CA GLU A 8 -11.07 11.13 6.31
C GLU A 8 -11.13 10.51 4.91
N LEU A 9 -12.33 10.27 4.39
CA LEU A 9 -12.52 9.79 3.02
C LEU A 9 -11.89 10.75 2.00
N MET A 10 -12.05 12.05 2.18
CA MET A 10 -11.48 13.05 1.28
C MET A 10 -9.94 13.01 1.28
N GLU A 11 -9.30 12.82 2.44
CA GLU A 11 -7.85 12.65 2.51
C GLU A 11 -7.38 11.37 1.79
N ILE A 12 -8.11 10.26 1.96
CA ILE A 12 -7.83 9.01 1.23
C ILE A 12 -7.96 9.21 -0.29
N LEU A 13 -9.00 9.91 -0.74
CA LEU A 13 -9.18 10.18 -2.16
C LEU A 13 -8.07 11.08 -2.72
N LYS A 14 -7.59 12.07 -1.96
CA LYS A 14 -6.46 12.92 -2.38
C LYS A 14 -5.19 12.11 -2.61
N ILE A 15 -4.84 11.19 -1.72
CA ILE A 15 -3.62 10.38 -1.88
C ILE A 15 -3.70 9.38 -3.04
N MET A 16 -4.91 8.99 -3.46
CA MET A 16 -5.14 8.13 -4.63
C MET A 16 -5.47 8.91 -5.92
N SER A 17 -5.44 10.25 -5.87
CA SER A 17 -5.80 11.10 -6.99
C SER A 17 -4.72 11.10 -8.08
N PRO A 18 -5.10 11.35 -9.34
CA PRO A 18 -4.14 11.52 -10.44
C PRO A 18 -3.05 12.55 -10.12
N GLY A 19 -1.82 12.26 -10.54
CA GLY A 19 -0.63 13.09 -10.28
C GLY A 19 0.10 12.75 -8.98
N THR A 20 -0.44 11.85 -8.14
CA THR A 20 0.29 11.30 -6.99
C THR A 20 1.15 10.10 -7.38
N LEU A 21 2.26 9.90 -6.68
CA LEU A 21 3.13 8.74 -6.90
C LEU A 21 2.43 7.41 -6.55
N LEU A 22 1.51 7.43 -5.57
CA LEU A 22 0.68 6.26 -5.26
C LEU A 22 -0.21 5.92 -6.45
N ARG A 23 -0.94 6.90 -6.99
CA ARG A 23 -1.81 6.67 -8.15
C ARG A 23 -1.04 6.18 -9.38
N GLU A 24 0.13 6.74 -9.65
CA GLU A 24 0.98 6.28 -10.76
C GLU A 24 1.39 4.81 -10.59
N GLY A 25 1.79 4.41 -9.37
CA GLY A 25 2.09 3.02 -9.05
C GLY A 25 0.89 2.10 -9.24
N LEU A 26 -0.29 2.50 -8.76
CA LEU A 26 -1.54 1.76 -8.93
C LEU A 26 -1.94 1.62 -10.41
N ASP A 27 -1.80 2.69 -11.20
CA ASP A 27 -2.10 2.65 -12.64
C ASP A 27 -1.16 1.69 -13.37
N ASN A 28 0.12 1.60 -12.99
CA ASN A 28 1.06 0.63 -13.56
C ASN A 28 0.65 -0.82 -13.26
N ILE A 29 0.24 -1.10 -12.02
CA ILE A 29 -0.28 -2.41 -11.59
C ILE A 29 -1.53 -2.79 -12.41
N LEU A 30 -2.50 -1.87 -12.51
CA LEU A 30 -3.71 -2.10 -13.29
C LEU A 30 -3.43 -2.34 -14.78
N ARG A 31 -2.48 -1.60 -15.37
CA ARG A 31 -2.08 -1.77 -16.79
C ARG A 31 -1.47 -3.14 -17.08
N ALA A 32 -0.70 -3.70 -16.15
CA ALA A 32 -0.17 -5.05 -16.28
C ALA A 32 -1.20 -6.15 -15.98
N LYS A 33 -2.43 -5.78 -15.62
CA LYS A 33 -3.50 -6.70 -15.22
C LYS A 33 -3.09 -7.59 -14.03
N THR A 34 -2.17 -7.09 -13.21
CA THR A 34 -1.80 -7.69 -11.92
C THR A 34 -2.75 -7.13 -10.85
N GLY A 35 -3.17 -7.99 -9.93
CA GLY A 35 -3.88 -7.56 -8.72
C GLY A 35 -2.89 -7.18 -7.62
N GLY A 36 -3.41 -6.95 -6.41
CA GLY A 36 -2.57 -6.78 -5.23
C GLY A 36 -3.38 -6.23 -4.06
N LEU A 37 -2.98 -6.62 -2.85
CA LEU A 37 -3.50 -6.04 -1.61
C LEU A 37 -2.47 -5.05 -1.07
N ILE A 38 -2.79 -3.76 -1.09
CA ILE A 38 -1.87 -2.72 -0.62
C ILE A 38 -2.39 -2.19 0.72
N VAL A 39 -1.53 -2.21 1.72
CA VAL A 39 -1.81 -1.71 3.07
C VAL A 39 -0.96 -0.48 3.34
N LEU A 40 -1.61 0.60 3.76
CA LEU A 40 -0.95 1.83 4.18
C LEU A 40 -0.93 1.86 5.71
N SER A 41 0.17 1.44 6.32
CA SER A 41 0.34 1.50 7.77
C SER A 41 1.80 1.35 8.17
N ASP A 42 2.17 2.06 9.22
CA ASP A 42 3.39 1.89 10.01
C ASP A 42 3.09 1.53 11.47
N SER A 43 1.82 1.21 11.78
CA SER A 43 1.43 0.87 13.15
C SER A 43 1.86 -0.55 13.50
N ASN A 44 2.36 -0.73 14.73
CA ASN A 44 2.75 -2.04 15.23
C ASN A 44 1.60 -3.05 15.16
N ALA A 45 0.36 -2.62 15.40
CA ALA A 45 -0.81 -3.50 15.33
C ALA A 45 -1.00 -4.14 13.94
N ILE A 46 -0.78 -3.39 12.86
CA ILE A 46 -0.84 -3.93 11.51
C ILE A 46 0.40 -4.78 11.22
N LEU A 47 1.58 -4.34 11.65
CA LEU A 47 2.82 -5.10 11.46
C LEU A 47 2.81 -6.45 12.19
N ASP A 48 2.14 -6.56 13.33
CA ASP A 48 1.96 -7.81 14.07
C ASP A 48 0.97 -8.77 13.38
N MET A 49 0.11 -8.27 12.49
CA MET A 49 -0.81 -9.09 11.66
C MET A 49 -0.17 -9.56 10.35
N VAL A 50 1.04 -9.09 10.04
CA VAL A 50 1.79 -9.46 8.84
C VAL A 50 2.51 -10.78 9.12
N ASP A 51 2.15 -11.82 8.36
CA ASP A 51 2.82 -13.13 8.40
C ASP A 51 3.58 -13.40 7.10
N GLY A 52 4.76 -14.02 7.24
CA GLY A 52 5.67 -14.36 6.15
C GLY A 52 6.17 -13.16 5.33
N GLY A 53 6.42 -13.41 4.04
CA GLY A 53 6.90 -12.41 3.08
C GLY A 53 8.32 -11.92 3.31
N PHE A 54 8.63 -10.75 2.75
CA PHE A 54 9.97 -10.16 2.77
C PHE A 54 9.95 -8.73 3.31
N SER A 55 10.89 -8.42 4.20
CA SER A 55 11.14 -7.05 4.63
C SER A 55 11.92 -6.30 3.55
N ILE A 56 11.30 -5.28 2.97
CA ILE A 56 11.88 -4.52 1.85
C ILE A 56 12.64 -3.30 2.37
N LYS A 57 12.02 -2.53 3.29
CA LYS A 57 12.56 -1.31 3.93
C LYS A 57 13.15 -0.27 2.98
N SER A 58 12.71 -0.25 1.73
CA SER A 58 13.18 0.66 0.68
C SER A 58 12.32 1.93 0.59
N GLU A 59 12.82 2.95 -0.10
CA GLU A 59 12.01 4.11 -0.47
C GLU A 59 10.95 3.74 -1.50
N TYR A 60 9.81 4.40 -1.41
CA TYR A 60 8.70 4.19 -2.33
C TYR A 60 9.00 4.79 -3.70
N THR A 61 8.80 3.99 -4.76
CA THR A 61 8.71 4.48 -6.13
C THR A 61 7.58 3.75 -6.86
N PRO A 62 6.93 4.39 -7.87
CA PRO A 62 5.92 3.74 -8.69
C PRO A 62 6.43 2.46 -9.39
N ALA A 63 7.72 2.39 -9.72
CA ALA A 63 8.33 1.21 -10.33
C ALA A 63 8.48 0.07 -9.32
N TYR A 64 8.84 0.35 -8.06
CA TYR A 64 9.02 -0.69 -7.05
C TYR A 64 7.70 -1.36 -6.68
N ILE A 65 6.64 -0.58 -6.45
CA ILE A 65 5.34 -1.19 -6.15
C ILE A 65 4.84 -2.02 -7.33
N TYR A 66 5.08 -1.55 -8.57
CA TYR A 66 4.73 -2.28 -9.78
C TYR A 66 5.44 -3.64 -9.86
N GLU A 67 6.74 -3.69 -9.61
CA GLU A 67 7.51 -4.94 -9.63
C GLU A 67 7.09 -5.89 -8.50
N LEU A 68 6.91 -5.37 -7.29
CA LEU A 68 6.51 -6.17 -6.13
C LEU A 68 5.08 -6.71 -6.25
N ALA A 69 4.17 -5.97 -6.89
CA ALA A 69 2.78 -6.39 -7.10
C ALA A 69 2.64 -7.56 -8.09
N LYS A 70 3.72 -7.96 -8.76
CA LYS A 70 3.75 -9.20 -9.56
C LYS A 70 3.83 -10.44 -8.67
N MET A 71 4.23 -10.29 -7.41
CA MET A 71 4.23 -11.35 -6.41
C MET A 71 2.81 -11.53 -5.84
N ASP A 72 2.58 -12.68 -5.20
CA ASP A 72 1.34 -12.93 -4.47
C ASP A 72 1.28 -12.11 -3.16
N GLY A 73 0.15 -12.17 -2.47
CA GLY A 73 -0.02 -11.60 -1.13
C GLY A 73 -0.19 -10.07 -1.11
N ALA A 74 0.22 -9.48 0.01
CA ALA A 74 0.08 -8.07 0.30
C ALA A 74 1.42 -7.32 0.28
N ILE A 75 1.32 -6.01 0.03
CA ILE A 75 2.41 -5.04 0.11
C ILE A 75 2.06 -4.03 1.20
N VAL A 76 2.97 -3.83 2.14
CA VAL A 76 2.81 -2.86 3.22
C VAL A 76 3.69 -1.64 2.93
N ILE A 77 3.05 -0.48 2.87
CA ILE A 77 3.67 0.82 2.63
C ILE A 77 3.47 1.66 3.90
N SER A 78 4.46 2.47 4.27
CA SER A 78 4.33 3.38 5.39
C SER A 78 3.16 4.35 5.19
N SER A 79 2.53 4.78 6.30
CA SER A 79 1.38 5.69 6.28
C SER A 79 1.66 7.03 5.57
N ASP A 80 2.93 7.45 5.54
CA ASP A 80 3.39 8.66 4.86
C ASP A 80 3.73 8.46 3.37
N LEU A 81 3.52 7.25 2.83
CA LEU A 81 3.78 6.84 1.44
C LEU A 81 5.25 6.94 1.00
N LYS A 82 6.19 7.00 1.95
CA LYS A 82 7.62 7.16 1.61
C LYS A 82 8.40 5.86 1.54
N ARG A 83 7.92 4.78 2.15
CA ARG A 83 8.69 3.53 2.26
C ARG A 83 7.82 2.30 2.02
N ILE A 84 8.41 1.32 1.35
CA ILE A 84 7.84 -0.02 1.24
C ILE A 84 8.45 -0.86 2.37
N LEU A 85 7.60 -1.31 3.28
CA LEU A 85 8.02 -2.02 4.49
C LEU A 85 8.13 -3.52 4.21
N TYR A 86 7.09 -4.09 3.61
CA TYR A 86 7.00 -5.52 3.32
C TYR A 86 6.32 -5.80 1.98
N ALA A 87 6.61 -6.97 1.41
CA ALA A 87 5.94 -7.49 0.22
C ALA A 87 5.80 -9.02 0.31
N ASN A 88 4.87 -9.57 -0.48
CA ASN A 88 4.54 -10.99 -0.48
C ASN A 88 4.12 -11.54 0.89
N THR A 89 3.42 -10.71 1.66
CA THR A 89 2.98 -11.06 3.02
C THR A 89 1.54 -11.53 3.02
N GLN A 90 1.19 -12.41 3.95
CA GLN A 90 -0.19 -12.70 4.26
C GLN A 90 -0.65 -11.82 5.43
N LEU A 91 -1.85 -11.23 5.33
CA LEU A 91 -2.45 -10.51 6.45
C LEU A 91 -3.39 -11.46 7.18
N MET A 92 -3.21 -11.59 8.48
CA MET A 92 -4.05 -12.40 9.35
C MET A 92 -4.84 -11.49 10.30
N PRO A 93 -5.98 -10.92 9.83
CA PRO A 93 -6.90 -10.22 10.72
C PRO A 93 -7.63 -11.26 11.58
N ASN A 94 -7.56 -11.07 12.90
CA ASN A 94 -8.36 -11.85 13.86
C ASN A 94 -9.78 -11.29 13.98
#